data_AF-X0W1K5-F1
#
_entry.id   AF-X0W1K5-F1
#
_cell.length_a   1.000
_cell.length_b   1.000
_cell.length_c   1.000
_cell.angle_alpha   90.00
_cell.angle_beta   90.00
_cell.angle_gamma   90.00
#
_symmetry.space_group_name_H-M   'P 1'
#
loop_
_entity.id
_entity.type
_entity.pdbx_description
1 polymer ?
#
loop_
_entity_poly.entity_id
_entity_poly.type
_entity_poly.pdbx_seq_one_letter_code
_entity_poly.pdbx_strand_id
1 'polypeptide(L)'
;MRLCDIQKLQGEMLSFGLFKDKDGTIWQREGGYDGEPIYWVKRNRTTVRRLTPTECERLQGFPDSWTKYGIDEKGEEVLISDTQRYKMCGNAVTVNVIEAIVREWTR
;
A
#
# COMPACT_ATOMS: atom_id res chain seq x y z
N MET A 1 5.36 -15.26 27.05
CA MET A 1 4.70 -16.55 27.32
C MET A 1 5.79 -17.62 27.27
N ARG A 2 5.87 -18.53 28.24
CA ARG A 2 7.01 -19.46 28.40
C ARG A 2 7.01 -20.50 27.27
N LEU A 3 8.20 -20.95 26.87
CA LEU A 3 8.45 -21.93 25.79
C LEU A 3 7.60 -23.22 25.86
N CYS A 4 7.03 -23.54 27.02
CA CYS A 4 6.18 -24.71 27.24
C CYS A 4 4.73 -24.59 26.72
N ASP A 5 4.24 -23.40 26.32
CA ASP A 5 2.87 -23.24 25.80
C ASP A 5 2.74 -23.50 24.28
N ILE A 6 3.84 -23.78 23.58
CA ILE A 6 3.88 -23.93 22.11
C ILE A 6 3.27 -25.27 21.63
N GLN A 7 3.11 -26.26 22.51
CA GLN A 7 2.62 -27.61 22.12
C GLN A 7 1.11 -27.72 21.84
N LYS A 8 0.33 -26.63 21.87
CA LYS A 8 -1.11 -26.64 21.52
C LYS A 8 -1.45 -26.02 20.17
N LEU A 9 -0.46 -25.84 19.29
CA LEU A 9 -0.68 -25.30 17.95
C LEU A 9 -0.96 -26.45 16.96
N GLN A 10 -2.18 -26.99 16.99
CA GLN A 10 -2.70 -27.95 15.98
C GLN A 10 -3.14 -27.21 14.70
N GLY A 11 -2.23 -26.45 14.10
CA GLY A 11 -2.51 -25.59 12.96
C GLY A 11 -1.74 -26.01 11.71
N GLU A 12 -2.13 -25.46 10.56
CA GLU A 12 -1.55 -25.76 9.26
C GLU A 12 -0.45 -24.74 8.92
N MET A 13 0.70 -25.23 8.44
CA MET A 13 1.78 -24.38 7.95
C MET A 13 1.43 -23.91 6.53
N LEU A 14 1.26 -22.59 6.35
CA LEU A 14 0.89 -22.02 5.04
C LEU A 14 2.11 -21.78 4.15
N SER A 15 3.23 -21.34 4.73
CA SER A 15 4.53 -21.15 4.05
C SER A 15 5.65 -21.01 5.10
N PHE A 16 6.92 -21.04 4.70
CA PHE A 16 8.06 -20.90 5.62
C PHE A 16 7.95 -19.59 6.44
N GLY A 17 7.74 -19.71 7.76
CA GLY A 17 7.58 -18.59 8.68
C GLY A 17 6.14 -18.07 8.89
N LEU A 18 5.12 -18.71 8.30
CA LEU A 18 3.70 -18.38 8.52
C LEU A 18 2.92 -19.61 9.00
N PHE A 19 2.28 -19.47 10.15
CA PHE A 19 1.49 -20.51 10.80
C PHE A 19 0.04 -20.05 11.00
N LYS A 20 -0.93 -20.95 10.80
CA LYS A 20 -2.36 -20.64 10.98
C LYS A 20 -3.00 -21.58 11.99
N ASP A 21 -3.61 -20.99 13.02
CA ASP A 21 -4.40 -21.72 14.01
C ASP A 21 -5.73 -22.24 13.44
N LYS A 22 -6.35 -23.20 14.12
CA LYS A 22 -7.71 -23.70 13.81
C LYS A 22 -8.76 -22.57 13.81
N ASP A 23 -8.57 -21.57 14.66
CA ASP A 23 -9.44 -20.38 14.76
C ASP A 23 -9.20 -19.36 13.63
N GLY A 24 -8.25 -19.64 12.72
CA GLY A 24 -7.93 -18.79 11.59
C GLY A 24 -7.01 -17.61 11.91
N THR A 25 -6.44 -17.56 13.12
CA THR A 25 -5.40 -16.58 13.50
C THR A 25 -4.09 -16.92 12.78
N ILE A 26 -3.45 -15.91 12.18
CA ILE A 26 -2.18 -16.06 11.47
C ILE A 26 -1.05 -15.53 12.35
N TRP A 27 -0.03 -16.36 12.53
CA TRP A 27 1.21 -16.05 13.23
C TRP A 27 2.35 -15.94 12.24
N GLN A 28 3.09 -14.84 12.31
CA GLN A 28 4.32 -14.66 11.57
C GLN A 28 5.51 -14.80 12.51
N ARG A 29 6.53 -15.55 12.08
CA ARG A 29 7.83 -15.60 12.73
C ARG A 29 8.55 -14.27 12.47
N GLU A 30 8.87 -13.54 13.53
CA GLU A 30 9.78 -12.40 13.48
C GLU A 30 11.01 -12.65 14.36
N GLY A 31 12.17 -12.15 13.92
CA GLY A 31 13.46 -12.36 14.57
C GLY A 31 14.11 -13.71 14.28
N GLY A 32 15.30 -13.92 14.87
CA GLY A 32 16.10 -15.14 14.70
C GLY A 32 17.22 -15.04 13.66
N TYR A 33 17.64 -13.81 13.32
CA TYR A 33 18.95 -13.55 12.73
C TYR A 33 19.93 -13.32 13.89
N ASP A 34 21.16 -13.81 13.74
CA ASP A 34 22.32 -13.40 14.56
C ASP A 34 22.20 -13.60 16.09
N GLY A 35 21.42 -14.60 16.54
CA GLY A 35 21.28 -14.95 17.96
C GLY A 35 20.12 -14.24 18.69
N GLU A 36 19.28 -13.51 17.96
CA GLU A 36 18.08 -12.92 18.53
C GLU A 36 17.01 -13.97 18.88
N PRO A 37 16.26 -13.79 19.99
CA PRO A 37 15.13 -14.66 20.33
C PRO A 37 14.01 -14.58 19.27
N ILE A 38 13.41 -15.73 18.97
CA ILE A 38 12.29 -15.83 18.03
C ILE A 38 11.00 -15.42 18.74
N TYR A 39 10.22 -14.53 18.13
CA TYR A 39 8.88 -14.16 18.59
C TYR A 39 7.83 -14.45 17.52
N TRP A 40 6.63 -14.79 17.99
CA TRP A 40 5.45 -14.95 17.14
C TRP A 40 4.58 -13.71 17.27
N VAL A 41 4.36 -13.03 16.15
CA VAL A 41 3.56 -11.81 16.12
C VAL A 41 2.25 -12.13 15.41
N LYS A 42 1.13 -11.74 16.04
CA LYS A 42 -0.19 -11.90 15.45
C LYS A 42 -0.32 -10.89 14.31
N ARG A 43 -0.35 -11.38 13.06
CA ARG A 43 -0.68 -10.51 11.94
C ARG A 43 -2.17 -10.21 11.99
N ASN A 44 -2.51 -8.95 12.25
CA ASN A 44 -3.85 -8.48 11.94
C ASN A 44 -4.07 -8.60 10.43
N ARG A 45 -5.24 -9.11 10.06
CA ARG A 45 -5.64 -9.43 8.69
C ARG A 45 -5.88 -8.20 7.80
N THR A 46 -5.36 -7.05 8.20
CA THR A 46 -5.45 -5.82 7.42
C THR A 46 -4.37 -5.87 6.34
N THR A 47 -4.69 -6.49 5.22
CA THR A 47 -3.84 -6.43 4.02
C THR A 47 -3.78 -4.97 3.57
N VAL A 48 -2.66 -4.30 3.85
CA VAL A 48 -2.41 -2.96 3.33
C VAL A 48 -2.15 -3.09 1.84
N ARG A 49 -3.12 -2.67 1.02
CA ARG A 49 -2.96 -2.54 -0.43
C ARG A 49 -2.45 -1.15 -0.78
N ARG A 50 -1.69 -1.05 -1.87
CA ARG A 50 -1.38 0.25 -2.48
C ARG A 50 -2.67 0.81 -3.11
N LEU A 51 -2.81 2.13 -3.07
CA LEU A 51 -3.83 2.82 -3.84
C LEU A 51 -3.53 2.65 -5.32
N THR A 52 -4.57 2.49 -6.14
CA THR A 52 -4.44 2.51 -7.60
C THR A 52 -4.23 3.94 -8.09
N PRO A 53 -3.63 4.14 -9.29
CA PRO A 53 -3.41 5.49 -9.80
C PRO A 53 -4.72 6.30 -9.94
N THR A 54 -5.84 5.65 -10.27
CA THR A 54 -7.17 6.29 -10.35
C THR A 54 -7.67 6.77 -8.98
N GLU A 55 -7.41 6.03 -7.91
CA GLU A 55 -7.73 6.49 -6.56
C GLU A 55 -6.89 7.71 -6.17
N CYS A 56 -5.62 7.74 -6.58
CA CYS A 56 -4.76 8.92 -6.37
C CYS A 56 -5.24 10.14 -7.16
N GLU A 57 -5.71 9.98 -8.41
CA GLU A 57 -6.29 11.06 -9.21
C GLU A 57 -7.51 11.68 -8.52
N ARG A 58 -8.43 10.84 -8.03
CA ARG A 58 -9.63 11.29 -7.30
C ARG A 58 -9.29 12.02 -6.00
N LEU A 59 -8.30 11.53 -5.26
CA LEU A 59 -7.83 12.20 -4.04
C LEU A 59 -7.26 13.59 -4.32
N GLN A 60 -6.64 13.79 -5.49
CA GLN A 60 -6.10 15.08 -5.91
C GLN A 60 -7.18 16.03 -6.49
N GLY A 61 -8.39 15.52 -6.75
CA GLY A 61 -9.46 16.28 -7.41
C GLY A 61 -9.37 16.28 -8.94
N PHE A 62 -8.58 15.38 -9.53
CA PHE A 62 -8.51 15.23 -10.98
C PHE A 62 -9.66 14.36 -11.52
N PRO A 63 -10.09 14.58 -12.78
CA PRO A 63 -11.00 13.67 -13.47
C PRO A 63 -10.42 12.25 -13.57
N ASP A 64 -11.32 11.26 -13.69
CA ASP A 64 -10.91 9.86 -13.83
C ASP A 64 -10.04 9.65 -15.09
N SER A 65 -8.91 8.95 -14.94
CA SER A 65 -7.95 8.66 -16.02
C SER A 65 -7.24 9.88 -16.62
N TRP A 66 -7.17 10.99 -15.88
CA TRP A 66 -6.48 12.21 -16.33
C TRP A 66 -5.00 11.98 -16.68
N THR A 67 -4.31 11.09 -15.97
CA THR A 67 -2.88 10.80 -16.18
C THR A 67 -2.61 9.54 -17.01
N LYS A 68 -3.64 9.02 -17.69
CA LYS A 68 -3.52 7.73 -18.42
C LYS A 68 -2.70 7.87 -19.71
N TYR A 69 -2.83 9.00 -20.39
CA TYR A 69 -2.19 9.27 -21.67
C TYR A 69 -1.14 10.37 -21.49
N GLY A 70 0.02 10.16 -22.10
CA GLY A 70 1.08 11.14 -22.22
C GLY A 70 1.47 11.32 -23.68
N ILE A 71 2.21 12.38 -23.97
CA ILE A 71 2.77 12.64 -25.29
C ILE A 71 4.24 12.27 -25.23
N ASP A 72 4.68 11.39 -26.14
CA ASP A 72 6.10 11.04 -26.28
C ASP A 72 6.86 12.14 -27.04
N GLU A 73 8.20 12.06 -27.07
CA GLU A 73 9.07 13.02 -27.79
C GLU A 73 8.73 13.14 -29.29
N LYS A 74 8.06 12.12 -29.84
CA LYS A 74 7.62 12.04 -31.23
C LYS A 74 6.21 12.59 -31.48
N GLY A 75 5.51 13.06 -30.44
CA GLY A 75 4.15 13.58 -30.54
C GLY A 75 3.05 12.52 -30.50
N GLU A 76 3.40 11.25 -30.28
CA GLU A 76 2.45 10.13 -30.24
C GLU A 76 1.85 9.97 -28.83
N GLU A 77 0.57 9.59 -28.77
CA GLU A 77 -0.11 9.28 -27.50
C GLU A 77 0.37 7.91 -26.98
N VAL A 78 1.01 7.93 -25.81
CA VAL A 78 1.52 6.74 -25.13
C VAL A 78 0.84 6.54 -23.79
N LEU A 79 0.59 5.27 -23.46
CA LEU A 79 0.10 4.85 -22.15
C LEU A 79 1.20 5.03 -21.10
N ILE A 80 0.94 5.86 -20.10
CA ILE A 80 1.90 6.12 -19.02
C ILE A 80 1.91 4.93 -18.05
N SER A 81 3.11 4.42 -17.75
CA SER A 81 3.30 3.37 -16.75
C SER A 81 2.84 3.79 -15.35
N ASP A 82 2.31 2.85 -14.56
CA ASP A 82 1.79 3.12 -13.21
C ASP A 82 2.81 3.85 -12.32
N THR A 83 4.09 3.45 -12.38
CA THR A 83 5.18 4.09 -11.64
C THR A 83 5.29 5.59 -11.95
N GLN A 84 5.16 5.98 -13.22
CA GLN A 84 5.22 7.38 -13.61
C GLN A 84 3.95 8.13 -13.20
N ARG A 85 2.77 7.49 -13.29
CA ARG A 85 1.51 8.08 -12.81
C ARG A 85 1.56 8.41 -11.33
N TYR A 86 2.14 7.55 -10.50
CA TYR A 86 2.35 7.85 -9.07
C TYR A 86 3.27 9.05 -8.86
N LYS A 87 4.35 9.19 -9.63
CA LYS A 87 5.24 10.37 -9.55
C LYS A 87 4.53 11.66 -9.94
N MET A 88 3.75 11.63 -11.02
CA MET A 88 2.99 12.79 -11.49
C MET A 88 1.94 13.20 -10.46
N CYS A 89 1.17 12.25 -9.91
CA CYS A 89 0.18 12.52 -8.87
C CYS A 89 0.81 12.99 -7.56
N GLY A 90 2.04 12.55 -7.24
CA GLY A 90 2.77 13.00 -6.04
C GLY A 90 3.36 14.40 -6.17
N ASN A 91 3.77 14.79 -7.38
CA ASN A 91 4.30 16.13 -7.66
C ASN A 91 3.18 17.15 -7.97
N ALA A 92 1.96 16.68 -8.23
CA ALA A 92 0.82 17.52 -8.53
C ALA A 92 0.28 18.24 -7.28
N VAL A 93 -0.42 19.34 -7.52
CA VAL A 93 -1.14 20.09 -6.49
C VAL A 93 -2.62 19.73 -6.54
N THR A 94 -3.25 19.65 -5.36
CA THR A 94 -4.69 19.38 -5.22
C THR A 94 -5.53 20.52 -5.81
N VAL A 95 -6.51 20.19 -6.66
CA VAL A 95 -7.37 21.17 -7.34
C VAL A 95 -8.15 22.03 -6.33
N ASN A 96 -8.69 21.37 -5.29
CA ASN A 96 -9.52 22.04 -4.27
C ASN A 96 -8.77 23.13 -3.50
N VAL A 97 -7.46 22.96 -3.28
CA VAL A 97 -6.65 23.94 -2.53
C VAL A 97 -6.35 25.16 -3.41
N ILE A 98 -6.01 24.95 -4.68
CA ILE A 98 -5.77 26.04 -5.63
C ILE A 98 -7.05 26.86 -5.85
N GLU A 99 -8.20 26.21 -5.99
CA GLU A 99 -9.48 26.90 -6.12
C GLU A 99 -9.76 27.83 -4.94
N ALA A 100 -9.51 27.36 -3.71
CA ALA A 100 -9.68 28.17 -2.51
C ALA A 100 -8.72 29.37 -2.47
N ILE A 101 -7.44 29.18 -2.83
CA ILE A 101 -6.44 30.24 -2.86
C ILE A 101 -6.80 31.30 -3.91
N VAL A 102 -7.16 30.89 -5.12
CA VAL A 102 -7.53 31.82 -6.20
C VAL A 102 -8.75 32.64 -5.82
N ARG A 103 -9.74 32.03 -5.15
CA ARG A 103 -10.95 32.73 -4.70
C ARG A 103 -10.65 33.80 -3.65
N GLU A 104 -9.75 33.52 -2.72
CA GLU A 104 -9.33 34.52 -1.72
C GLU A 104 -8.43 35.60 -2.34
N TRP A 105 -7.62 35.26 -3.34
CA TRP A 105 -6.74 36.22 -4.02
C TRP A 105 -7.49 37.19 -4.93
N THR A 106 -8.65 36.78 -5.45
CA THR A 106 -9.48 37.59 -6.38
C THR A 106 -10.51 38.46 -5.64
N ARG A 107 -10.53 38.45 -4.31
CA ARG A 107 -11.45 39.23 -3.47
C ARG A 107 -10.83 40.56 -3.07
#